data_AF-A0A024T7M2-F1
#
_entry.id   AF-A0A024T7M2-F1
#
_cell.length_a   1.000
_cell.length_b   1.000
_cell.length_c   1.000
_cell.angle_alpha   90.00
_cell.angle_beta   90.00
_cell.angle_gamma   90.00
#
_symmetry.space_group_name_H-M   'P 1'
#
loop_
_entity.id
_entity.type
_entity.pdbx_description
1 polymer ?
#
loop_
_entity_poly.entity_id
_entity_poly.type
_entity_poly.pdbx_seq_one_letter_code
_entity_poly.pdbx_strand_id
1 'polypeptide(L)'
;MFNALIVLGLAAQAAAFPTFVAQVPNGDKVAGVGAIGHVNPAGGGARNAFGQAFAKAGTKWTPELCQADSDSDGATNGEELGDPCCTWKVGATLSTTTATHPGKAD
;
A
#
# COMPACT_ATOMS: atom_id res chain seq x y z
N MET A 1 2.76 -28.86 -44.79
CA MET A 1 3.30 -27.61 -44.21
C MET A 1 2.18 -26.94 -43.43
N PHE A 2 2.16 -27.04 -42.09
CA PHE A 2 1.28 -26.24 -41.23
C PHE A 2 2.03 -26.02 -39.91
N ASN A 3 2.65 -24.84 -39.78
CA ASN A 3 3.28 -24.41 -38.55
C ASN A 3 2.18 -23.92 -37.59
N ALA A 4 1.87 -24.71 -36.57
CA ALA A 4 1.07 -24.23 -35.44
C ALA A 4 2.02 -23.56 -34.44
N LEU A 5 2.09 -22.23 -34.46
CA LEU A 5 2.72 -21.45 -33.39
C LEU A 5 1.77 -21.43 -32.20
N ILE A 6 2.03 -22.31 -31.22
CA ILE A 6 1.39 -22.24 -29.91
C ILE A 6 2.07 -21.11 -29.13
N VAL A 7 1.42 -19.95 -29.08
CA VAL A 7 1.84 -18.86 -28.19
C VAL A 7 1.42 -19.23 -26.77
N LEU A 8 2.37 -19.70 -25.97
CA LEU A 8 2.20 -19.85 -24.52
C LEU A 8 2.04 -18.45 -23.92
N GLY A 9 0.81 -18.04 -23.64
CA GLY A 9 0.54 -16.85 -22.85
C GLY A 9 1.02 -17.09 -21.42
N LEU A 10 2.17 -16.52 -21.05
CA LEU A 10 2.55 -16.38 -19.65
C LEU A 10 1.60 -15.38 -19.00
N ALA A 11 0.52 -15.89 -18.41
CA ALA A 11 -0.23 -15.14 -17.41
C ALA A 11 0.70 -14.96 -16.20
N ALA A 12 1.37 -13.80 -16.12
CA ALA A 12 2.05 -13.38 -14.91
C ALA A 12 1.00 -13.26 -13.81
N GLN A 13 0.89 -14.31 -13.00
CA GLN A 13 0.06 -14.31 -11.80
C GLN A 13 0.67 -13.28 -10.86
N ALA A 14 0.07 -12.10 -10.81
CA ALA A 14 0.45 -11.03 -9.91
C ALA A 14 0.10 -11.44 -8.46
N ALA A 15 0.94 -12.28 -7.86
CA ALA A 15 0.93 -12.60 -6.44
C ALA A 15 1.41 -11.43 -5.56
N ALA A 16 1.17 -10.19 -6.01
CA ALA A 16 1.76 -8.97 -5.48
C ALA A 16 0.93 -8.33 -4.35
N PHE A 17 -0.27 -8.84 -4.09
CA PHE A 17 -1.21 -8.20 -3.16
C PHE A 17 -0.74 -8.24 -1.70
N PRO A 18 -0.32 -9.39 -1.14
CA PRO A 18 0.15 -9.44 0.25
C PRO A 18 1.48 -8.71 0.47
N THR A 19 2.34 -8.64 -0.56
CA THR A 19 3.70 -8.11 -0.40
C THR A 19 3.74 -6.61 -0.19
N PHE A 20 2.80 -5.84 -0.75
CA PHE A 20 2.78 -4.38 -0.57
C PHE A 20 2.18 -3.95 0.77
N VAL A 21 1.16 -4.66 1.24
CA VAL A 21 0.58 -4.40 2.58
C VAL A 21 1.64 -4.61 3.67
N ALA A 22 2.53 -5.59 3.51
CA ALA A 22 3.65 -5.84 4.42
C ALA A 22 4.82 -4.85 4.28
N GLN A 23 4.81 -3.96 3.27
CA GLN A 23 5.88 -2.98 3.04
C GLN A 23 5.64 -1.63 3.74
N VAL A 24 4.54 -1.50 4.46
CA VAL A 24 4.18 -0.31 5.24
C VAL A 24 3.78 -0.73 6.66
N PRO A 25 3.96 0.13 7.68
CA PRO A 25 3.55 -0.20 9.03
C PRO A 25 2.05 -0.41 9.10
N ASN A 26 1.61 -1.42 9.87
CA ASN A 26 0.20 -1.67 10.17
C ASN A 26 -0.77 -1.66 8.96
N GLY A 27 -0.28 -1.96 7.75
CA GLY A 27 -1.10 -1.90 6.53
C GLY A 27 -2.28 -2.88 6.53
N ASP A 28 -2.21 -3.92 7.36
CA ASP A 28 -3.26 -4.92 7.59
C ASP A 28 -4.16 -4.59 8.80
N LYS A 29 -3.95 -3.45 9.46
CA LYS A 29 -4.67 -3.02 10.67
C LYS A 29 -5.68 -1.90 10.42
N VAL A 30 -5.88 -1.49 9.17
CA VAL A 30 -6.95 -0.57 8.79
C VAL A 30 -8.28 -1.33 8.71
N ALA A 31 -9.23 -0.96 9.56
CA ALA A 31 -10.46 -1.72 9.75
C ALA A 31 -11.28 -1.84 8.44
N GLY A 32 -11.58 -3.08 8.02
CA GLY A 32 -12.40 -3.34 6.83
C GLY A 32 -11.69 -3.09 5.48
N VAL A 33 -10.37 -2.84 5.49
CA VAL A 33 -9.61 -2.48 4.27
C VAL A 33 -8.46 -3.46 4.08
N GLY A 34 -8.54 -4.29 3.04
CA GLY A 34 -7.47 -5.21 2.65
C GLY A 34 -6.45 -4.60 1.68
N ALA A 35 -6.71 -3.40 1.18
CA ALA A 35 -5.97 -2.76 0.10
C ALA A 35 -5.87 -1.23 0.29
N ILE A 36 -5.11 -0.77 1.28
CA ILE A 36 -5.03 0.65 1.66
C ILE A 36 -4.50 1.60 0.56
N GLY A 37 -3.89 1.06 -0.50
CA GLY A 37 -3.44 1.83 -1.67
C GLY A 37 -4.44 1.89 -2.84
N HIS A 38 -5.64 1.35 -2.69
CA HIS A 38 -6.64 1.26 -3.75
C HIS A 38 -7.94 1.96 -3.36
N VAL A 39 -8.69 2.43 -4.37
CA VAL A 39 -10.06 2.96 -4.16
C VAL A 39 -11.02 1.84 -3.76
N ASN A 40 -10.85 0.65 -4.35
CA ASN A 40 -11.55 -0.54 -3.90
C ASN A 40 -10.83 -1.11 -2.66
N PRO A 41 -11.47 -1.19 -1.47
CA PRO A 41 -10.82 -1.69 -0.25
C PRO A 41 -10.47 -3.18 -0.32
N ALA A 42 -11.08 -3.95 -1.22
CA ALA A 42 -10.70 -5.33 -1.51
C ALA A 42 -9.53 -5.43 -2.51
N GLY A 43 -9.15 -4.32 -3.13
CA GLY A 43 -8.04 -4.22 -4.06
C GLY A 43 -8.39 -4.18 -5.54
N GLY A 44 -7.34 -4.02 -6.36
CA GLY A 44 -7.47 -3.87 -7.80
C GLY A 44 -8.03 -2.51 -8.22
N GLY A 45 -8.15 -2.30 -9.53
CA GLY A 45 -8.61 -1.03 -10.08
C GLY A 45 -7.67 0.15 -9.77
N ALA A 46 -8.24 1.35 -9.71
CA ALA A 46 -7.51 2.58 -9.50
C ALA A 46 -6.85 2.66 -8.11
N ARG A 47 -5.68 3.30 -8.05
CA ARG A 47 -5.00 3.65 -6.79
C ARG A 47 -5.62 4.94 -6.21
N ASN A 48 -5.78 4.97 -4.90
CA ASN A 48 -6.10 6.20 -4.18
C ASN A 48 -4.85 7.10 -4.06
N ALA A 49 -4.96 8.23 -3.35
CA ALA A 49 -3.86 9.18 -3.25
C ALA A 49 -2.61 8.56 -2.58
N PHE A 50 -2.79 7.82 -1.47
CA PHE A 50 -1.72 7.06 -0.84
C PHE A 50 -1.05 6.06 -1.78
N GLY A 51 -1.82 5.25 -2.49
CA GLY A 51 -1.28 4.25 -3.41
C GLY A 51 -0.48 4.87 -4.55
N GLN A 52 -0.86 6.07 -5.02
CA GLN A 52 -0.09 6.84 -5.99
C GLN A 52 1.21 7.37 -5.38
N ALA A 53 1.16 7.91 -4.16
CA ALA A 53 2.34 8.37 -3.42
C ALA A 53 3.32 7.22 -3.13
N PHE A 54 2.83 6.08 -2.65
CA PHE A 54 3.62 4.87 -2.42
C PHE A 54 4.27 4.35 -3.71
N ALA A 55 3.55 4.37 -4.83
CA ALA A 55 4.11 4.01 -6.12
C ALA A 55 5.21 4.99 -6.57
N LYS A 56 5.01 6.30 -6.35
CA LYS A 56 6.01 7.34 -6.65
C LYS A 56 7.26 7.20 -5.76
N ALA A 57 7.10 6.73 -4.54
CA ALA A 57 8.20 6.37 -3.62
C ALA A 57 8.92 5.06 -4.01
N GLY A 58 8.58 4.46 -5.15
CA GLY A 58 9.17 3.21 -5.62
C GLY A 58 8.73 2.00 -4.79
N THR A 59 7.49 2.03 -4.29
CA THR A 59 6.89 1.03 -3.42
C THR A 59 7.76 0.75 -2.19
N LYS A 60 8.14 1.81 -1.48
CA LYS A 60 8.94 1.74 -0.25
C LYS A 60 8.35 2.69 0.78
N TRP A 61 8.40 2.27 2.05
CA TRP A 61 8.18 3.15 3.18
C TRP A 61 9.39 4.06 3.38
N THR A 62 9.41 5.19 2.69
CA THR A 62 10.46 6.21 2.82
C THR A 62 10.06 7.26 3.86
N PRO A 63 11.03 8.01 4.45
CA PRO A 63 10.70 9.12 5.34
C PRO A 63 9.78 10.15 4.69
N GLU A 64 9.98 10.45 3.40
CA GLU A 64 9.16 11.42 2.66
C GLU A 64 7.72 10.93 2.48
N LEU A 65 7.53 9.63 2.21
CA LEU A 65 6.19 9.06 2.17
C LEU A 65 5.56 9.09 3.56
N CYS A 66 6.28 8.67 4.59
CA CYS A 66 5.76 8.64 5.96
C CYS A 66 5.29 10.03 6.43
N GLN A 67 6.02 11.09 6.10
CA GLN A 67 5.70 12.48 6.47
C GLN A 67 4.66 13.15 5.57
N ALA A 68 4.28 12.52 4.45
CA ALA A 68 3.27 13.07 3.57
C ALA A 68 1.87 12.87 4.15
N ASP A 69 1.05 13.90 4.05
CA ASP A 69 -0.41 13.84 4.18
C ASP A 69 -0.96 13.59 2.76
N SER A 70 -1.21 12.31 2.43
CA SER A 70 -1.47 11.94 1.02
C SER A 70 -2.87 12.31 0.56
N ASP A 71 -3.84 12.30 1.47
CA ASP A 71 -5.25 12.56 1.20
C ASP A 71 -5.72 13.93 1.71
N SER A 72 -4.82 14.72 2.29
CA SER A 72 -5.01 16.12 2.68
C SER A 72 -6.03 16.30 3.81
N ASP A 73 -6.03 15.37 4.77
CA ASP A 73 -6.93 15.41 5.92
C ASP A 73 -6.28 16.00 7.19
N GLY A 74 -4.99 16.33 7.12
CA GLY A 74 -4.22 16.94 8.19
C GLY A 74 -3.42 15.93 9.02
N ALA A 75 -3.54 14.63 8.78
CA ALA A 75 -2.68 13.60 9.34
C ALA A 75 -1.63 13.15 8.31
N THR A 76 -0.43 12.88 8.79
CA THR A 76 0.60 12.24 7.96
C THR A 76 0.34 10.74 7.87
N ASN A 77 0.74 10.10 6.77
CA ASN A 77 0.65 8.65 6.61
C ASN A 77 1.28 7.89 7.80
N GLY A 78 2.34 8.44 8.38
CA GLY A 78 3.01 7.90 9.57
C GLY A 78 2.16 7.99 10.84
N GLU A 79 1.44 9.09 11.07
CA GLU A 79 0.51 9.20 12.19
C GLU A 79 -0.63 8.18 12.08
N GLU A 80 -1.18 8.02 10.89
CA GLU A 80 -2.29 7.11 10.62
C GLU A 80 -1.90 5.63 10.71
N LEU A 81 -0.74 5.26 10.15
CA LEU A 81 -0.24 3.88 10.14
C LEU A 81 0.59 3.53 11.39
N GLY A 82 0.75 4.47 12.34
CA GLY A 82 1.38 4.23 13.64
C GLY A 82 2.90 4.31 13.67
N ASP A 83 3.53 4.95 12.67
CA ASP A 83 4.95 5.33 12.63
C ASP A 83 5.12 6.88 12.58
N PRO A 84 4.67 7.64 13.59
CA PRO A 84 4.71 9.12 13.56
C PRO A 84 6.15 9.68 13.55
N CYS A 85 7.14 8.87 13.91
CA CYS A 85 8.54 9.26 13.88
C CYS A 85 9.27 8.86 12.58
N CYS A 86 8.59 8.18 11.64
CA CYS A 86 9.17 7.72 10.38
C CYS A 86 10.44 6.86 10.55
N THR A 87 10.41 5.99 11.56
CA THR A 87 11.53 5.14 11.95
C THR A 87 11.29 3.66 11.65
N TRP A 88 10.04 3.29 11.36
CA TRP A 88 9.68 1.90 11.09
C TRP A 88 10.49 1.32 9.93
N LYS A 89 10.80 0.03 10.06
CA LYS A 89 11.50 -0.75 9.06
C LYS A 89 10.68 -1.98 8.73
N VAL A 90 10.74 -2.42 7.48
CA VAL A 90 10.01 -3.59 6.99
C VAL A 90 10.20 -4.79 7.93
N GLY A 91 9.08 -5.33 8.42
CA GLY A 91 9.04 -6.46 9.34
C GLY A 91 9.09 -6.10 10.84
N ALA A 92 9.31 -4.83 11.21
CA ALA A 92 9.22 -4.41 12.60
C ALA A 92 7.76 -4.44 13.09
N THR A 93 7.55 -4.80 14.35
CA THR A 93 6.24 -4.77 14.99
C THR A 93 6.07 -3.45 15.73
N LEU A 94 4.90 -2.82 15.59
CA LEU A 94 4.49 -1.66 16.37
C LEU A 94 3.51 -2.10 17.46
N SER A 95 3.53 -1.40 18.60
CA SER A 95 2.56 -1.64 19.69
C SER A 95 1.15 -1.18 19.34
N THR A 96 1.03 -0.27 18.37
CA THR A 96 -0.24 0.27 17.88
C THR A 96 -1.04 -0.84 17.19
N THR A 97 -2.25 -1.09 17.67
CA THR A 97 -3.11 -2.17 17.17
C THR A 97 -4.13 -1.72 16.12
N THR A 98 -4.24 -0.41 15.88
CA THR A 98 -5.28 0.19 15.05
C THR A 98 -4.67 1.27 14.18
N ALA A 99 -5.00 1.29 12.90
CA ALA A 99 -4.58 2.29 11.93
C ALA A 99 -5.79 2.93 11.24
N THR A 100 -5.66 4.19 10.81
CA THR A 100 -6.63 4.91 9.97
C THR A 100 -6.22 4.83 8.49
N HIS A 101 -7.02 5.41 7.59
CA HIS A 101 -6.91 5.12 6.16
C HIS A 101 -6.15 6.22 5.40
N PRO A 102 -4.88 6.00 4.99
CA PRO A 102 -3.99 7.07 4.50
C PRO A 102 -4.30 7.66 3.12
N GLY A 103 -5.33 7.13 2.48
CA GLY A 103 -5.77 7.54 1.15
C GLY A 103 -7.23 7.99 1.09
N LYS A 104 -7.85 8.26 2.24
CA LYS A 104 -9.22 8.75 2.39
C LYS A 104 -9.36 9.51 3.70
N ALA A 105 -9.63 10.82 3.60
CA ALA A 105 -9.92 11.68 4.73
C ALA A 105 -10.87 11.06 5.78
N ASP A 106 -10.47 11.20 7.04
CA ASP A 106 -11.17 10.73 8.24
C ASP A 106 -12.48 11.46 8.56
#